data_AF-A0A935E6F7-F1
#
_entry.id   AF-A0A935E6F7-F1
#
_cell.length_a   1.000
_cell.length_b   1.000
_cell.length_c   1.000
_cell.angle_alpha   90.00
_cell.angle_beta   90.00
_cell.angle_gamma   90.00
#
_symmetry.space_group_name_H-M   'P 1'
#
loop_
_entity.id
_entity.type
_entity.pdbx_description
1 polymer ?
#
loop_
_entity_poly.entity_id
_entity_poly.type
_entity_poly.pdbx_seq_one_letter_code
_entity_poly.pdbx_strand_id
1 'polypeptide(L)'
;MDSKTKKILGFSLTGLVALVFLMSGIMKLMGGENAAEMAKGAGGDSNLLILGIIELFIVALWFIPRTSVVAALLSIAYMGGAIAVHFTQGQSVLVPVIIQIIIWITAVIRFPELSIRLFNKATTN
;
A
#
# COMPACT_ATOMS: atom_id res chain seq x y z
N MET A 1 22.17 -8.13 -9.62
CA MET A 1 21.75 -8.23 -8.20
C MET A 1 21.54 -9.70 -7.89
N ASP A 2 22.24 -10.21 -6.88
CA ASP A 2 22.15 -11.61 -6.47
C ASP A 2 20.71 -11.98 -6.03
N SER A 3 20.34 -13.25 -6.17
CA SER A 3 19.00 -13.76 -5.84
C SER A 3 18.67 -13.57 -4.36
N LYS A 4 19.68 -13.68 -3.48
CA LYS A 4 19.53 -13.48 -2.04
C LYS A 4 19.24 -12.01 -1.72
N THR A 5 19.96 -11.08 -2.35
CA THR A 5 19.73 -9.64 -2.21
C THR A 5 18.33 -9.23 -2.67
N LYS A 6 17.83 -9.77 -3.80
CA LYS A 6 16.46 -9.54 -4.28
C LYS A 6 15.40 -10.00 -3.27
N LYS A 7 15.58 -11.20 -2.71
CA LYS A 7 14.64 -11.74 -1.71
C LYS A 7 14.60 -10.87 -0.45
N ILE A 8 15.77 -10.55 0.11
CA ILE A 8 15.85 -9.72 1.33
C ILE A 8 15.20 -8.36 1.08
N LEU A 9 15.55 -7.68 -0.01
CA LEU A 9 15.00 -6.37 -0.34
C LEU A 9 13.48 -6.41 -0.53
N GLY A 10 12.98 -7.44 -1.23
CA GLY A 10 11.53 -7.63 -1.43
C GLY A 10 10.77 -7.84 -0.12
N PHE A 11 11.32 -8.62 0.82
CA PHE A 11 10.70 -8.82 2.14
C PHE A 11 10.78 -7.58 3.02
N SER A 12 11.91 -6.87 3.04
CA SER A 12 12.06 -5.62 3.81
C SER A 12 11.08 -4.55 3.33
N LEU A 13 10.97 -4.35 2.01
CA LEU A 13 10.04 -3.38 1.43
C LEU A 13 8.58 -3.78 1.64
N THR A 14 8.27 -5.08 1.55
CA THR A 14 6.95 -5.60 1.92
C THR A 14 6.62 -5.25 3.37
N GLY A 15 7.56 -5.50 4.29
CA GLY A 15 7.38 -5.20 5.71
C GLY A 15 7.12 -3.71 5.95
N LEU A 16 7.83 -2.83 5.23
CA LEU A 16 7.61 -1.39 5.27
C LEU A 16 6.22 -1.00 4.79
N VAL A 17 5.79 -1.49 3.62
CA VAL A 17 4.43 -1.22 3.08
C VAL A 17 3.36 -1.74 4.05
N ALA A 18 3.51 -2.98 4.53
CA ALA A 18 2.58 -3.58 5.46
C ALA A 18 2.49 -2.79 6.77
N LEU A 19 3.62 -2.30 7.29
CA LEU A 19 3.64 -1.51 8.53
C LEU A 19 2.90 -0.17 8.37
N VAL A 20 3.07 0.52 7.23
CA VAL A 20 2.36 1.78 6.95
C VAL A 20 0.84 1.57 6.98
N PHE A 21 0.36 0.55 6.27
CA PHE A 21 -1.08 0.23 6.24
C PHE A 21 -1.57 -0.26 7.61
N LEU A 22 -0.76 -1.06 8.32
CA LEU A 22 -1.12 -1.59 9.64
C LEU A 22 -1.31 -0.47 10.65
N MET A 23 -0.34 0.45 10.75
CA MET A 23 -0.44 1.60 11.65
C MET A 23 -1.62 2.49 11.27
N SER A 24 -1.78 2.79 9.98
CA SER A 24 -2.89 3.60 9.47
C SER A 24 -4.26 2.98 9.82
N GLY A 25 -4.41 1.67 9.58
CA GLY A 25 -5.66 0.95 9.84
C GLY A 25 -6.00 0.90 11.32
N ILE A 26 -5.01 0.58 12.17
CA ILE A 26 -5.17 0.59 13.63
C ILE A 26 -5.61 1.97 14.13
N MET A 27 -4.98 3.05 13.66
CA MET A 27 -5.36 4.41 14.06
C MET A 27 -6.80 4.75 13.67
N LYS A 28 -7.25 4.35 12.47
CA LYS A 28 -8.64 4.55 12.04
C LYS A 28 -9.65 3.76 12.89
N LEU A 29 -9.26 2.60 13.41
CA LEU A 29 -10.11 1.75 14.26
C LEU A 29 -10.14 2.21 15.72
N MET A 30 -9.01 2.68 16.25
CA MET A 30 -8.90 3.16 17.64
C MET A 30 -9.46 4.57 17.82
N GLY A 31 -9.53 5.35 16.74
CA GLY A 31 -9.84 6.77 16.83
C GLY A 31 -8.71 7.58 17.49
N GLY A 32 -9.05 8.73 18.06
CA GLY A 32 -8.10 9.64 18.71
C GLY A 32 -8.38 11.10 18.39
N GLU A 33 -7.47 12.00 18.80
CA GLU A 33 -7.63 13.45 18.67
C GLU A 33 -7.90 13.89 17.22
N ASN A 34 -7.32 13.19 16.23
CA ASN A 34 -7.47 13.51 14.81
C ASN A 34 -8.61 12.74 14.10
N ALA A 35 -9.32 11.84 14.81
CA ALA A 35 -10.30 10.95 14.18
C ALA A 35 -11.47 11.72 13.54
N ALA A 36 -11.93 12.80 14.18
CA ALA A 36 -13.03 13.60 13.66
C ALA A 36 -12.69 14.32 12.34
N GLU A 37 -11.45 14.79 12.18
CA GLU A 37 -10.98 15.41 10.93
C GLU A 37 -10.84 14.35 9.82
N MET A 38 -10.23 13.20 10.16
CA MET A 38 -10.12 12.08 9.23
C MET A 38 -11.50 11.55 8.79
N ALA A 39 -12.46 11.48 9.70
CA ALA A 39 -13.82 11.04 9.42
C ALA A 39 -14.54 12.00 8.47
N LYS A 40 -14.40 13.32 8.66
CA LYS A 40 -14.90 14.31 7.69
C LYS A 40 -14.31 14.07 6.31
N GLY A 41 -13.01 13.80 6.25
CA GLY A 41 -12.33 13.49 4.99
C GLY A 41 -12.79 12.17 4.35
N ALA A 42 -13.19 11.19 5.15
CA ALA A 42 -13.68 9.88 4.70
C ALA A 42 -15.19 9.87 4.37
N GLY A 43 -15.92 10.97 4.62
CA GLY A 43 -17.38 11.03 4.45
C GLY A 43 -18.19 10.45 5.62
N GLY A 44 -17.57 10.34 6.81
CA GLY A 44 -18.20 9.92 8.05
C GLY A 44 -17.40 8.85 8.81
N ASP A 45 -17.74 8.65 10.09
CA ASP A 45 -17.05 7.70 10.98
C ASP A 45 -17.15 6.26 10.47
N SER A 46 -18.33 5.86 9.97
CA SER A 46 -18.52 4.53 9.40
C SER A 46 -17.61 4.26 8.20
N ASN A 47 -17.42 5.25 7.33
CA ASN A 47 -16.53 5.13 6.19
C ASN A 47 -15.06 5.06 6.65
N LEU A 48 -14.68 5.83 7.66
CA LEU A 48 -13.34 5.80 8.24
C LEU A 48 -13.00 4.41 8.79
N LEU A 49 -13.95 3.79 9.51
CA LEU A 49 -13.80 2.42 10.02
C LEU A 49 -13.65 1.40 8.88
N ILE A 50 -14.47 1.52 7.83
CA ILE A 50 -14.39 0.64 6.64
C ILE A 50 -13.02 0.77 5.97
N LEU A 51 -12.49 1.99 5.81
CA LEU A 51 -11.15 2.20 5.27
C LEU A 51 -10.06 1.54 6.14
N GLY A 52 -10.18 1.64 7.47
CA GLY A 52 -9.26 0.96 8.39
C GLY A 52 -9.29 -0.57 8.24
N ILE A 53 -10.49 -1.16 8.10
CA ILE A 53 -10.65 -2.60 7.85
C ILE A 53 -10.02 -3.01 6.50
N ILE A 54 -10.21 -2.21 5.45
CA ILE A 54 -9.60 -2.45 4.14
C ILE A 54 -8.07 -2.43 4.25
N GLU A 55 -7.50 -1.47 4.97
CA GLU A 55 -6.04 -1.40 5.19
C GLU A 55 -5.52 -2.66 5.90
N LEU A 56 -6.19 -3.11 6.96
CA LEU A 56 -5.79 -4.33 7.67
C LEU A 56 -5.96 -5.60 6.82
N PHE A 57 -6.99 -5.65 5.98
CA PHE A 57 -7.18 -6.73 5.03
C PHE A 57 -6.03 -6.79 4.01
N ILE A 58 -5.62 -5.65 3.46
CA ILE A 58 -4.46 -5.54 2.57
C ILE A 58 -3.19 -6.04 3.28
N VAL A 59 -2.98 -5.67 4.53
CA VAL A 59 -1.85 -6.15 5.34
C VAL A 59 -1.87 -7.67 5.49
N ALA A 60 -3.02 -8.27 5.80
CA ALA A 60 -3.14 -9.72 5.91
C ALA A 60 -2.76 -10.43 4.60
N LEU A 61 -3.17 -9.88 3.45
CA LEU A 61 -2.83 -10.43 2.14
C LEU A 61 -1.34 -10.30 1.79
N TRP A 62 -0.64 -9.28 2.31
CA TRP A 62 0.81 -9.12 2.09
C TRP A 62 1.64 -10.24 2.74
N PHE A 63 1.18 -10.75 3.89
CA PHE A 63 1.85 -11.82 4.65
C PHE A 63 1.63 -13.21 4.06
N ILE A 64 0.54 -13.46 3.35
CA ILE A 64 0.26 -14.73 2.69
C ILE A 64 0.94 -14.72 1.30
N PRO A 65 1.99 -15.52 1.04
CA PRO A 65 2.78 -15.40 -0.19
C PRO A 65 1.95 -15.52 -1.47
N ARG A 66 0.95 -16.42 -1.46
CA ARG A 66 0.05 -16.68 -2.60
C ARG A 66 -0.87 -15.50 -2.95
N THR A 67 -1.15 -14.60 -2.01
CA THR A 67 -2.04 -13.45 -2.22
C THR A 67 -1.29 -12.13 -2.37
N SER A 68 0.03 -12.15 -2.32
CA SER A 68 0.82 -10.91 -2.31
C SER A 68 0.68 -10.05 -3.57
N VAL A 69 0.41 -10.67 -4.73
CA VAL A 69 0.07 -9.93 -5.96
C VAL A 69 -1.23 -9.14 -5.77
N VAL A 70 -2.26 -9.79 -5.18
CA VAL A 70 -3.54 -9.14 -4.88
C VAL A 70 -3.35 -8.00 -3.88
N ALA A 71 -2.53 -8.23 -2.84
CA ALA A 71 -2.19 -7.20 -1.87
C ALA A 71 -1.57 -5.97 -2.53
N ALA A 72 -0.61 -6.17 -3.44
CA ALA A 72 0.03 -5.08 -4.17
C ALA A 72 -0.95 -4.30 -5.06
N LEU A 73 -1.80 -5.00 -5.82
CA LEU A 73 -2.80 -4.35 -6.67
C LEU A 73 -3.83 -3.57 -5.85
N LEU A 74 -4.29 -4.12 -4.72
CA LEU A 74 -5.19 -3.42 -3.81
C LEU A 74 -4.50 -2.22 -3.15
N SER A 75 -3.24 -2.34 -2.73
CA SER A 75 -2.47 -1.20 -2.21
C SER A 75 -2.38 -0.07 -3.24
N ILE A 76 -2.14 -0.39 -4.52
CA ILE A 76 -2.10 0.60 -5.62
C ILE A 76 -3.47 1.27 -5.80
N ALA A 77 -4.55 0.49 -5.85
CA ALA A 77 -5.90 1.04 -6.02
C ALA A 77 -6.31 1.92 -4.82
N TYR A 78 -6.06 1.46 -3.60
CA TYR A 78 -6.35 2.18 -2.36
C TYR A 78 -5.61 3.51 -2.30
N MET A 79 -4.30 3.50 -2.58
CA MET A 79 -3.50 4.71 -2.56
C MET A 79 -3.85 5.68 -3.68
N GLY A 80 -4.27 5.20 -4.85
CA GLY A 80 -4.87 6.04 -5.89
C GLY A 80 -6.11 6.79 -5.40
N GLY A 81 -6.98 6.11 -4.66
CA GLY A 81 -8.12 6.72 -3.98
C GLY A 81 -7.71 7.75 -2.92
N ALA A 82 -6.72 7.43 -2.08
CA ALA A 82 -6.21 8.35 -1.06
C ALA A 82 -5.63 9.64 -1.68
N ILE A 83 -4.89 9.53 -2.77
CA ILE A 83 -4.36 10.68 -3.52
C ILE A 83 -5.51 11.56 -4.04
N ALA A 84 -6.55 10.96 -4.62
CA ALA A 84 -7.70 11.69 -5.13
C ALA A 84 -8.43 12.45 -4.00
N VAL A 85 -8.66 11.80 -2.86
CA VAL A 85 -9.30 12.42 -1.69
C VAL A 85 -8.46 13.60 -1.18
N HIS A 86 -7.15 13.40 -0.96
CA HIS A 86 -6.25 14.48 -0.54
C HIS A 86 -6.29 15.67 -1.50
N PHE A 87 -6.23 15.41 -2.81
CA PHE A 87 -6.28 16.43 -3.84
C PHE A 87 -7.60 17.23 -3.80
N THR A 88 -8.74 16.55 -3.70
CA THR A 88 -10.06 17.22 -3.63
C THR A 88 -10.28 18.03 -2.35
N GLN A 89 -9.56 17.69 -1.28
CA GLN A 89 -9.65 18.38 0.02
C GLN A 89 -8.62 19.50 0.18
N GLY A 90 -7.82 19.78 -0.86
CA GLY A 90 -6.74 20.77 -0.77
C GLY A 90 -5.61 20.36 0.19
N GLN A 91 -5.52 19.08 0.53
CA GLN A 91 -4.45 18.53 1.37
C GLN A 91 -3.23 18.16 0.53
N SER A 92 -2.07 18.09 1.17
CA SER A 92 -0.84 17.65 0.49
C SER A 92 -0.95 16.21 0.00
N VAL A 93 -0.64 15.99 -1.28
CA VAL A 93 -0.56 14.66 -1.90
C VAL A 93 0.82 14.01 -1.77
N LEU A 94 1.80 14.72 -1.21
CA LEU A 94 3.20 14.27 -1.21
C LEU A 94 3.38 12.92 -0.51
N VAL A 95 2.83 12.79 0.69
CA VAL A 95 2.93 11.55 1.50
C VAL A 95 2.26 10.35 0.80
N PRO A 96 0.99 10.42 0.35
CA PRO A 96 0.38 9.28 -0.32
C PRO A 96 1.06 8.94 -1.66
N VAL A 97 1.61 9.93 -2.37
CA VAL A 97 2.42 9.69 -3.59
C VAL A 97 3.71 8.94 -3.28
N ILE A 98 4.44 9.32 -2.22
CA ILE A 98 5.67 8.62 -1.80
C ILE A 98 5.35 7.16 -1.44
N ILE A 99 4.28 6.92 -0.68
CA ILE A 99 3.83 5.56 -0.34
C ILE A 99 3.48 4.78 -1.61
N GLN A 100 2.76 5.39 -2.55
CA GLN A 100 2.42 4.79 -3.84
C GLN A 100 3.66 4.36 -4.64
N ILE A 101 4.72 5.20 -4.65
CA ILE A 101 6.00 4.87 -5.30
C ILE A 101 6.67 3.68 -4.62
N ILE A 102 6.70 3.64 -3.28
CA ILE A 102 7.29 2.52 -2.53
C ILE A 102 6.53 1.22 -2.83
N ILE A 103 5.20 1.25 -2.93
CA ILE A 103 4.39 0.08 -3.32
C ILE A 103 4.78 -0.41 -4.72
N TRP A 104 4.93 0.49 -5.69
CA TRP A 104 5.36 0.12 -7.05
C TRP A 104 6.76 -0.51 -7.08
N ILE A 105 7.72 0.09 -6.36
CA ILE A 105 9.08 -0.46 -6.24
C ILE A 105 9.03 -1.86 -5.61
N THR A 106 8.24 -2.03 -4.55
CA THR A 106 8.04 -3.32 -3.87
C THR A 106 7.47 -4.36 -4.83
N ALA A 107 6.42 -4.00 -5.58
CA ALA A 107 5.78 -4.89 -6.55
C ALA A 107 6.74 -5.32 -7.66
N VAL A 108 7.49 -4.37 -8.25
CA VAL A 108 8.48 -4.67 -9.30
C VAL A 108 9.57 -5.62 -8.80
N ILE A 109 10.04 -5.46 -7.56
CA ILE A 109 11.08 -6.32 -6.99
C ILE A 109 10.54 -7.71 -6.63
N ARG A 110 9.30 -7.77 -6.11
CA ARG A 110 8.69 -9.02 -5.64
C ARG A 110 8.12 -9.88 -6.76
N PHE A 111 7.68 -9.28 -7.85
CA PHE A 111 6.99 -9.93 -8.97
C PHE A 111 7.84 -9.84 -10.26
N PRO A 112 8.65 -10.88 -10.57
CA PRO A 112 9.47 -10.91 -11.77
C PRO A 112 8.69 -10.66 -13.06
N GLU A 113 7.46 -11.14 -13.15
CA GLU A 113 6.56 -10.94 -14.28
C GLU A 113 6.26 -9.46 -14.55
N LEU A 114 6.11 -8.65 -13.50
CA LEU A 114 5.90 -7.22 -13.63
C LEU A 114 7.19 -6.51 -14.08
N SER A 115 8.32 -6.89 -13.50
CA SER A 115 9.65 -6.43 -13.93
C SER A 115 9.92 -6.75 -15.41
N ILE A 116 9.60 -7.96 -15.86
CA ILE A 116 9.82 -8.40 -17.24
C ILE A 116 8.96 -7.58 -18.20
N ARG A 117 7.67 -7.41 -17.90
CA ARG A 117 6.74 -6.67 -18.74
C ARG A 117 7.07 -5.18 -18.83
N LEU A 118 7.43 -4.53 -17.72
CA LEU A 118 7.69 -3.09 -17.69
C LEU A 118 9.03 -2.70 -18.31
N PHE A 119 10.05 -3.54 -18.15
CA PHE A 119 11.42 -3.21 -18.57
C PHE A 119 11.90 -4.03 -19.77
N ASN A 120 11.01 -4.79 -20.42
CA ASN A 120 11.31 -5.68 -21.54
C ASN A 120 12.57 -6.54 -21.30
N LYS A 121 12.73 -7.05 -20.08
CA LYS A 121 13.86 -7.93 -19.75
C LYS A 121 13.59 -9.28 -20.39
N ALA A 122 14.42 -9.67 -21.36
CA ALA A 122 14.34 -10.98 -21.99
C ALA A 122 14.25 -12.07 -20.93
N THR A 123 13.30 -12.99 -21.08
CA THR A 123 13.24 -14.23 -20.30
C THR A 123 14.48 -15.03 -20.63
N THR A 124 15.54 -14.88 -19.84
CA THR A 124 16.66 -15.82 -19.89
C THR A 124 16.14 -17.15 -19.38
N ASN A 125 15.81 -18.04 -20.32
CA ASN A 125 15.49 -19.44 -20.08
C ASN A 125 16.68 -20.15 -19.41
#